data_AF-A0A978U6Z1-F1
#
_entry.id   AF-A0A978U6Z1-F1
#
_cell.length_a   1.000
_cell.length_b   1.000
_cell.length_c   1.000
_cell.angle_alpha   90.00
_cell.angle_beta   90.00
_cell.angle_gamma   90.00
#
_symmetry.space_group_name_H-M   'P 1'
#
loop_
_entity.id
_entity.type
_entity.pdbx_description
1 polymer ?
#
loop_
_entity_poly.entity_id
_entity_poly.type
_entity_poly.pdbx_seq_one_letter_code
_entity_poly.pdbx_strand_id
1 'polypeptide(L)'
;MKQLIKGLRRFKSEYFCTHQDLYAELSHGQHPRVLFITCSDSRISPELMTQAEPGDIFVIRNAGNLIPPYGATNGGEGATIEYALEALDVKQIVICGHSHCGAMKGLLKHEELRESMPLVYDWLKHAEATRRLIKENYSDRTGEELLNITIAENVLTQIENLRTYPAVHAKLFRGELKIYAWIFDIDTGEVKAYDPEQHAYLPPHAVLPPEEQDPEFATEFPGCSLPNVPTPTTSRTNGFIKELDSRPSIAASTPVPAYASAWQADSRGNTDRPDGRDTHGQDDGKGSYSLHSSQRHPMSRLSSAQLDRIYRGSGSQ
;
A
#
# COMPACT_ATOMS: atom_id res chain seq x y z
N MET A 1 -0.49 26.81 -9.35
CA MET A 1 0.16 27.68 -8.34
C MET A 1 -0.76 28.72 -7.69
N LYS A 2 -1.39 29.65 -8.41
CA LYS A 2 -2.25 30.69 -7.77
C LYS A 2 -3.34 30.13 -6.83
N GLN A 3 -4.01 29.04 -7.22
CA GLN A 3 -5.04 28.42 -6.38
C GLN A 3 -4.48 27.79 -5.11
N LEU A 4 -3.29 27.17 -5.17
CA LEU A 4 -2.62 26.62 -3.98
C LEU A 4 -2.29 27.73 -2.98
N ILE A 5 -1.78 28.87 -3.45
CA ILE A 5 -1.48 30.02 -2.57
C ILE A 5 -2.76 30.56 -1.92
N LYS A 6 -3.88 30.64 -2.66
CA LYS A 6 -5.18 30.99 -2.07
C LYS A 6 -5.62 29.97 -1.02
N GLY A 7 -5.43 28.68 -1.30
CA GLY A 7 -5.67 27.59 -0.35
C GLY A 7 -4.85 27.73 0.94
N LEU A 8 -3.55 28.04 0.84
CA LEU A 8 -2.69 28.28 2.02
C LEU A 8 -3.18 29.44 2.88
N ARG A 9 -3.60 30.55 2.25
CA ARG A 9 -4.16 31.69 2.97
C ARG A 9 -5.44 31.28 3.71
N ARG A 10 -6.33 30.54 3.02
CA ARG A 10 -7.57 30.04 3.59
C ARG A 10 -7.33 29.08 4.76
N PHE A 11 -6.43 28.12 4.60
CA PHE A 11 -6.00 27.21 5.65
C PHE A 11 -5.51 27.97 6.88
N LYS A 12 -4.64 28.98 6.70
CA LYS A 12 -4.12 29.78 7.81
C LYS A 12 -5.23 30.55 8.52
N SER A 13 -6.14 31.19 7.77
CA SER A 13 -7.14 32.09 8.36
C SER A 13 -8.36 31.39 8.93
N GLU A 14 -8.76 30.25 8.37
CA GLU A 14 -10.01 29.56 8.74
C GLU A 14 -9.75 28.35 9.64
N TYR A 15 -8.90 27.41 9.21
CA TYR A 15 -8.69 26.15 9.93
C TYR A 15 -7.60 26.28 11.00
N PHE A 16 -6.39 26.73 10.66
CA PHE A 16 -5.29 26.83 11.63
C PHE A 16 -5.64 27.75 12.82
N CYS A 17 -6.23 28.92 12.56
CA CYS A 17 -6.60 29.86 13.63
C CYS A 17 -7.67 29.32 14.60
N THR A 18 -8.49 28.37 14.16
CA THR A 18 -9.51 27.74 15.02
C THR A 18 -8.99 26.47 15.70
N HIS A 19 -7.82 25.95 15.31
CA HIS A 19 -7.20 24.73 15.82
C HIS A 19 -5.79 24.99 16.36
N GLN A 20 -5.55 26.18 16.94
CA GLN A 20 -4.20 26.57 17.39
C GLN A 20 -3.67 25.66 18.50
N ASP A 21 -4.54 25.23 19.42
CA ASP A 21 -4.16 24.34 20.52
C ASP A 21 -3.70 22.97 19.99
N LEU A 22 -4.43 22.39 19.03
CA LEU A 22 -4.02 21.18 18.33
C LEU A 22 -2.63 21.33 17.68
N TYR A 23 -2.40 22.40 16.93
CA TYR A 23 -1.10 22.61 16.28
C TYR A 23 0.02 22.94 17.28
N ALA A 24 -0.30 23.52 18.44
CA ALA A 24 0.66 23.71 19.52
C ALA A 24 1.09 22.35 20.10
N GLU A 25 0.14 21.46 20.36
CA GLU A 25 0.42 20.09 20.80
C GLU A 25 1.26 19.32 19.76
N LEU A 26 0.83 19.32 18.50
CA LEU A 26 1.55 18.64 17.41
C LEU A 26 2.95 19.20 17.14
N SER A 27 3.23 20.43 17.58
CA SER A 27 4.58 21.01 17.44
C SER A 27 5.62 20.32 18.34
N HIS A 28 5.17 19.62 19.38
CA HIS A 28 6.04 18.88 20.31
C HIS A 28 6.33 17.44 19.87
N GLY A 29 5.53 16.89 18.95
CA GLY A 29 5.69 15.53 18.48
C GLY A 29 4.45 15.02 17.75
N GLN A 30 4.59 13.85 17.11
CA GLN A 30 3.48 13.15 16.46
C GLN A 30 3.24 11.80 17.14
N HIS A 31 1.99 11.40 17.27
CA HIS A 31 1.58 10.11 17.83
C HIS A 31 0.49 9.46 16.96
N PRO A 32 0.78 9.15 15.69
CA PRO A 32 -0.20 8.58 14.79
C PRO A 32 -0.64 7.19 15.26
N ARG A 33 -1.93 6.91 15.09
CA ARG A 33 -2.54 5.62 15.46
C ARG A 33 -2.35 4.57 14.38
N VAL A 34 -2.25 5.01 13.13
CA VAL A 34 -2.26 4.15 11.92
C VAL A 34 -1.19 4.58 10.93
N LEU A 35 -0.50 3.59 10.34
CA LEU A 35 0.26 3.75 9.12
C LEU A 35 -0.65 3.42 7.93
N PHE A 36 -0.95 4.41 7.10
CA PHE A 36 -1.83 4.28 5.94
C PHE A 36 -1.01 4.30 4.65
N ILE A 37 -0.97 3.16 3.97
CA ILE A 37 -0.25 2.97 2.70
C ILE A 37 -1.26 3.02 1.57
N THR A 38 -1.16 3.99 0.67
CA THR A 38 -2.09 4.13 -0.44
C THR A 38 -1.44 4.67 -1.71
N CYS A 39 -2.24 4.85 -2.76
CA CYS A 39 -1.76 5.27 -4.06
C CYS A 39 -1.48 6.79 -4.08
N SER A 40 -0.51 7.23 -4.88
CA SER A 40 -0.29 8.65 -5.22
C SER A 40 -1.43 9.27 -6.04
N ASP A 41 -2.44 8.49 -6.45
CA ASP A 41 -3.60 8.97 -7.21
C ASP A 41 -4.27 10.16 -6.53
N SER A 42 -4.40 11.28 -7.26
CA SER A 42 -4.86 12.56 -6.72
C SER A 42 -6.32 12.56 -6.25
N ARG A 43 -7.08 11.50 -6.54
CA ARG A 43 -8.46 11.31 -6.07
C ARG A 43 -8.52 10.70 -4.66
N ILE A 44 -7.39 10.26 -4.14
CA ILE A 44 -7.28 9.61 -2.83
C ILE A 44 -6.68 10.59 -1.81
N SER A 45 -7.35 10.72 -0.67
CA SER A 45 -6.93 11.53 0.47
C SER A 45 -7.32 10.80 1.76
N PRO A 46 -6.41 10.03 2.39
CA PRO A 46 -6.73 9.21 3.57
C PRO A 46 -7.42 9.98 4.69
N GLU A 47 -6.92 11.17 5.01
CA GLU A 47 -7.43 12.04 6.07
C GLU A 47 -8.87 12.49 5.77
N LEU A 48 -9.16 12.87 4.53
CA LEU A 48 -10.52 13.25 4.11
C LEU A 48 -11.46 12.05 4.12
N MET A 49 -11.01 10.90 3.61
CA MET A 49 -11.83 9.69 3.53
C MET A 49 -12.21 9.16 4.91
N THR A 50 -11.32 9.30 5.88
CA THR A 50 -11.51 8.78 7.26
C THR A 50 -11.94 9.86 8.25
N GLN A 51 -12.05 11.12 7.80
CA GLN A 51 -12.27 12.30 8.67
C GLN A 51 -11.29 12.35 9.84
N ALA A 52 -10.04 11.95 9.59
CA ALA A 52 -8.98 11.97 10.59
C ALA A 52 -8.39 13.37 10.76
N GLU A 53 -7.99 13.69 11.98
CA GLU A 53 -7.35 14.98 12.29
C GLU A 53 -5.85 14.95 11.97
N PRO A 54 -5.20 16.11 11.79
CA PRO A 54 -3.75 16.19 11.70
C PRO A 54 -3.07 15.43 12.85
N GLY A 55 -2.14 14.55 12.52
CA GLY A 55 -1.40 13.74 13.49
C GLY A 55 -1.98 12.34 13.76
N ASP A 56 -3.20 12.03 13.32
CA ASP A 56 -3.81 10.71 13.50
C ASP A 56 -3.19 9.62 12.61
N ILE A 57 -2.81 9.99 11.38
CA ILE A 57 -2.40 9.06 10.34
C ILE A 57 -0.99 9.39 9.86
N PHE A 58 -0.13 8.38 9.82
CA PHE A 58 1.18 8.43 9.16
C PHE A 58 1.07 7.79 7.77
N VAL A 59 1.50 8.47 6.71
CA VAL A 59 1.08 8.10 5.33
C VAL A 59 2.27 7.74 4.44
N ILE A 60 2.15 6.63 3.70
CA ILE A 60 2.99 6.31 2.53
C ILE A 60 2.12 6.44 1.27
N ARG A 61 2.63 7.14 0.25
CA ARG A 61 1.98 7.24 -1.07
C ARG A 61 2.97 6.96 -2.19
N ASN A 62 2.67 5.95 -2.99
CA ASN A 62 3.40 5.68 -4.24
C ASN A 62 2.43 5.18 -5.34
N ALA A 63 2.89 5.06 -6.57
CA ALA A 63 2.04 4.61 -7.67
C ALA A 63 1.65 3.13 -7.48
N GLY A 64 0.37 2.87 -7.19
CA GLY A 64 -0.15 1.51 -7.01
C GLY A 64 -0.03 0.95 -5.60
N ASN A 65 0.25 1.80 -4.60
CA ASN A 65 0.29 1.43 -3.17
C ASN A 65 1.16 0.19 -2.90
N LEU A 66 2.29 0.08 -3.62
CA LEU A 66 3.17 -1.08 -3.55
C LEU A 66 4.12 -0.97 -2.37
N ILE A 67 4.37 -2.10 -1.74
CA ILE A 67 5.43 -2.29 -0.78
C ILE A 67 6.35 -3.36 -1.34
N PRO A 68 7.57 -3.01 -1.77
CA PRO A 68 8.54 -4.01 -2.18
C PRO A 68 8.89 -4.96 -1.01
N PRO A 69 9.19 -6.25 -1.27
CA PRO A 69 9.70 -7.15 -0.24
C PRO A 69 10.94 -6.58 0.46
N TYR A 70 11.16 -6.96 1.71
CA TYR A 70 12.30 -6.50 2.48
C TYR A 70 13.62 -6.81 1.76
N GLY A 71 14.49 -5.80 1.64
CA GLY A 71 15.77 -5.89 0.93
C GLY A 71 15.69 -5.84 -0.60
N ALA A 72 14.49 -5.81 -1.20
CA ALA A 72 14.34 -5.75 -2.66
C ALA A 72 14.54 -4.35 -3.26
N THR A 73 14.49 -3.31 -2.43
CA THR A 73 14.71 -1.90 -2.81
C THR A 73 15.38 -1.14 -1.67
N ASN A 74 15.95 0.02 -1.99
CA ASN A 74 16.42 1.03 -1.04
C ASN A 74 15.59 2.33 -1.14
N GLY A 75 14.33 2.23 -1.57
CA GLY A 75 13.37 3.32 -1.61
C GLY A 75 12.90 3.79 -0.22
N GLY A 76 11.93 4.71 -0.21
CA GLY A 76 11.42 5.32 1.03
C GLY A 76 10.44 4.44 1.81
N GLU A 77 9.84 3.43 1.17
CA GLU A 77 8.78 2.59 1.73
C GLU A 77 9.25 1.87 2.99
N GLY A 78 10.35 1.12 2.88
CA GLY A 78 10.86 0.30 3.97
C GLY A 78 11.30 1.13 5.17
N ALA A 79 12.01 2.24 4.93
CA ALA A 79 12.43 3.16 5.98
C ALA A 79 11.22 3.82 6.68
N THR A 80 10.18 4.17 5.93
CA THR A 80 8.97 4.78 6.51
C THR A 80 8.16 3.78 7.33
N ILE A 81 8.08 2.51 6.89
CA ILE A 81 7.49 1.42 7.68
C ILE A 81 8.26 1.21 8.98
N GLU A 82 9.59 1.11 8.91
CA GLU A 82 10.44 0.95 10.10
C GLU A 82 10.26 2.12 11.08
N TYR A 83 10.28 3.35 10.59
CA TYR A 83 10.06 4.53 11.43
C TYR A 83 8.68 4.53 12.10
N ALA A 84 7.63 4.18 11.37
CA ALA A 84 6.28 4.10 11.92
C ALA A 84 6.18 3.09 13.07
N LEU A 85 6.83 1.94 12.94
CA LEU A 85 6.73 0.86 13.92
C LEU A 85 7.70 1.02 15.10
N GLU A 86 8.94 1.43 14.84
CA GLU A 86 9.99 1.46 15.86
C GLU A 86 10.10 2.82 16.55
N ALA A 87 9.88 3.93 15.82
CA ALA A 87 9.99 5.27 16.39
C ALA A 87 8.64 5.83 16.88
N LEU A 88 7.54 5.52 16.17
CA LEU A 88 6.21 6.05 16.47
C LEU A 88 5.28 5.06 17.20
N ASP A 89 5.72 3.80 17.39
CA ASP A 89 4.94 2.69 17.97
C ASP A 89 3.52 2.54 17.39
N VAL A 90 3.40 2.71 16.07
CA VAL A 90 2.15 2.46 15.36
C VAL A 90 1.75 0.98 15.49
N LYS A 91 0.47 0.74 15.81
CA LYS A 91 -0.07 -0.61 16.05
C LYS A 91 -0.97 -1.13 14.95
N GLN A 92 -1.24 -0.30 13.94
CA GLN A 92 -2.17 -0.61 12.87
C GLN A 92 -1.59 -0.16 11.53
N ILE A 93 -1.62 -1.05 10.54
CA ILE A 93 -1.28 -0.71 9.16
C ILE A 93 -2.50 -0.94 8.29
N VAL A 94 -2.85 0.04 7.45
CA VAL A 94 -3.84 -0.11 6.39
C VAL A 94 -3.12 -0.06 5.05
N ILE A 95 -3.28 -1.08 4.21
CA ILE A 95 -2.96 -0.99 2.78
C ILE A 95 -4.26 -0.74 2.04
N CYS A 96 -4.36 0.42 1.40
CA CYS A 96 -5.56 0.85 0.70
C CYS A 96 -5.29 0.96 -0.81
N GLY A 97 -5.84 0.01 -1.57
CA GLY A 97 -6.00 0.11 -3.02
C GLY A 97 -7.20 0.98 -3.39
N HIS A 98 -7.42 1.23 -4.68
CA HIS A 98 -8.58 2.00 -5.12
C HIS A 98 -9.06 1.64 -6.53
N SER A 99 -10.34 1.86 -6.81
CA SER A 99 -10.91 1.66 -8.14
C SER A 99 -10.22 2.54 -9.20
N HIS A 100 -10.21 2.06 -10.44
CA HIS A 100 -9.60 2.76 -11.58
C HIS A 100 -8.10 3.07 -11.45
N CYS A 101 -7.34 2.27 -10.68
CA CYS A 101 -5.91 2.52 -10.43
C CYS A 101 -5.07 2.47 -11.72
N GLY A 102 -4.41 3.59 -12.04
CA GLY A 102 -3.55 3.71 -13.22
C GLY A 102 -2.35 2.76 -13.20
N ALA A 103 -1.75 2.53 -12.02
CA ALA A 103 -0.63 1.60 -11.86
C ALA A 103 -1.05 0.15 -12.14
N MET A 104 -2.24 -0.26 -11.71
CA MET A 104 -2.75 -1.62 -11.98
C MET A 104 -3.15 -1.79 -13.44
N LYS A 105 -3.69 -0.75 -14.09
CA LYS A 105 -3.87 -0.72 -15.56
C LYS A 105 -2.52 -0.89 -16.28
N GLY A 106 -1.47 -0.24 -15.79
CA GLY A 106 -0.10 -0.40 -16.28
C GLY A 106 0.45 -1.81 -16.06
N LEU A 107 0.18 -2.43 -14.91
CA LEU A 107 0.63 -3.78 -14.59
C LEU A 107 0.04 -4.84 -15.53
N LEU A 108 -1.24 -4.69 -15.91
CA LEU A 108 -1.90 -5.55 -16.89
C LEU A 108 -1.28 -5.44 -18.29
N LYS A 109 -0.66 -4.30 -18.60
CA LYS A 109 0.01 -4.00 -19.87
C LYS A 109 1.51 -3.79 -19.70
N HIS A 110 2.12 -4.50 -18.75
CA HIS A 110 3.46 -4.20 -18.23
C HIS A 110 4.51 -4.01 -19.33
N GLU A 111 4.56 -4.88 -20.34
CA GLU A 111 5.54 -4.80 -21.42
C GLU A 111 5.43 -3.53 -22.27
N GLU A 112 4.24 -2.95 -22.42
CA GLU A 112 4.02 -1.69 -23.17
C GLU A 112 4.67 -0.47 -22.47
N LEU A 113 4.96 -0.58 -21.17
CA LEU A 113 5.58 0.49 -20.39
C LEU A 113 7.10 0.57 -20.58
N ARG A 114 7.75 -0.48 -21.10
CA ARG A 114 9.21 -0.62 -21.10
C ARG A 114 9.91 0.57 -21.76
N GLU A 115 9.37 1.07 -22.86
CA GLU A 115 9.97 2.17 -23.63
C GLU A 115 9.44 3.54 -23.19
N SER A 116 8.14 3.64 -22.94
CA SER A 116 7.46 4.92 -22.68
C SER A 116 7.59 5.40 -21.23
N MET A 117 7.66 4.47 -20.26
CA MET A 117 7.71 4.75 -18.83
C MET A 117 8.64 3.75 -18.10
N PRO A 118 9.94 3.73 -18.41
CA PRO A 118 10.88 2.71 -17.92
C PRO A 118 10.96 2.64 -16.37
N LEU A 119 10.86 3.78 -15.69
CA LEU A 119 10.86 3.79 -14.21
C LEU A 119 9.58 3.18 -13.63
N VAL A 120 8.43 3.38 -14.28
CA VAL A 120 7.17 2.74 -13.86
C VAL A 120 7.21 1.25 -14.19
N TYR A 121 7.75 0.88 -15.36
CA TYR A 121 8.01 -0.51 -15.72
C TYR A 121 8.83 -1.23 -14.64
N ASP A 122 9.94 -0.63 -14.21
CA ASP A 122 10.79 -1.20 -13.16
C ASP A 122 10.11 -1.23 -11.80
N TRP A 123 9.44 -0.15 -11.41
CA TRP A 123 8.69 -0.07 -10.17
C TRP A 123 7.62 -1.17 -10.06
N LEU A 124 6.87 -1.40 -11.13
CA LEU A 124 5.81 -2.41 -11.16
C LEU A 124 6.34 -3.86 -11.10
N LYS A 125 7.65 -4.09 -11.22
CA LYS A 125 8.24 -5.42 -10.95
C LYS A 125 8.03 -5.84 -9.49
N HIS A 126 7.86 -4.90 -8.56
CA HIS A 126 7.51 -5.22 -7.17
C HIS A 126 6.07 -5.76 -7.01
N ALA A 127 5.24 -5.66 -8.05
CA ALA A 127 3.92 -6.29 -8.16
C ALA A 127 3.90 -7.50 -9.12
N GLU A 128 5.07 -8.07 -9.46
CA GLU A 128 5.16 -9.21 -10.40
C GLU A 128 4.40 -10.44 -9.88
N ALA A 129 4.39 -10.67 -8.56
CA ALA A 129 3.61 -11.74 -7.95
C ALA A 129 2.11 -11.59 -8.26
N THR A 130 1.56 -10.38 -8.11
CA THR A 130 0.19 -10.05 -8.53
C THR A 130 -0.01 -10.34 -10.01
N ARG A 131 0.88 -9.86 -10.88
CA ARG A 131 0.75 -10.03 -12.33
C ARG A 131 0.73 -11.51 -12.73
N ARG A 132 1.58 -12.34 -12.12
CA ARG A 132 1.61 -13.79 -12.35
C ARG A 132 0.33 -14.46 -11.87
N LEU A 133 -0.12 -14.14 -10.65
CA LEU A 133 -1.36 -14.66 -10.08
C LEU A 133 -2.55 -14.38 -11.01
N ILE A 134 -2.66 -13.16 -11.53
CA ILE A 134 -3.71 -12.76 -12.46
C ILE A 134 -3.64 -13.55 -13.77
N LYS A 135 -2.44 -13.69 -14.36
CA LYS A 135 -2.26 -14.46 -15.60
C LYS A 135 -2.57 -15.95 -15.45
N GLU A 136 -2.22 -16.54 -14.32
CA GLU A 136 -2.36 -17.98 -14.08
C GLU A 136 -3.79 -18.37 -13.67
N ASN A 137 -4.49 -17.51 -12.91
CA ASN A 137 -5.76 -17.87 -12.28
C ASN A 137 -6.99 -17.13 -12.84
N TYR A 138 -6.78 -16.05 -13.59
CA TYR A 138 -7.86 -15.17 -14.07
C TYR A 138 -7.73 -14.85 -15.57
N SER A 139 -7.13 -15.77 -16.35
CA SER A 139 -6.90 -15.60 -17.79
C SER A 139 -8.16 -15.46 -18.64
N ASP A 140 -9.31 -15.88 -18.11
CA ASP A 140 -10.63 -15.79 -18.72
C ASP A 140 -11.32 -14.44 -18.46
N ARG A 141 -10.80 -13.62 -17.54
CA ARG A 141 -11.36 -12.31 -17.19
C ARG A 141 -10.72 -11.20 -18.03
N THR A 142 -11.49 -10.16 -18.35
CA THR A 142 -11.01 -9.03 -19.16
C THR A 142 -11.61 -7.70 -18.70
N GLY A 143 -11.12 -6.59 -19.26
CA GLY A 143 -11.70 -5.27 -19.05
C GLY A 143 -11.67 -4.82 -17.58
N GLU A 144 -12.75 -4.17 -17.16
CA GLU A 144 -12.89 -3.64 -15.80
C GLU A 144 -12.90 -4.74 -14.74
N GLU A 145 -13.49 -5.90 -15.01
CA GLU A 145 -13.50 -7.04 -14.08
C GLU A 145 -12.08 -7.51 -13.75
N LEU A 146 -11.24 -7.69 -14.76
CA LEU A 146 -9.84 -8.09 -14.58
C LEU A 146 -9.04 -7.03 -13.80
N LEU A 147 -9.25 -5.74 -14.09
CA LEU A 147 -8.60 -4.65 -13.39
C LEU A 147 -8.96 -4.65 -11.90
N ASN A 148 -10.23 -4.82 -11.63
CA ASN A 148 -10.82 -4.88 -10.31
C ASN A 148 -10.20 -6.03 -9.49
N ILE A 149 -10.15 -7.24 -10.04
CA ILE A 149 -9.44 -8.39 -9.42
C ILE A 149 -7.96 -8.04 -9.19
N THR A 150 -7.30 -7.42 -10.16
CA THR A 150 -5.87 -7.04 -10.05
C THR A 150 -5.64 -6.06 -8.89
N ILE A 151 -6.52 -5.09 -8.69
CA ILE A 151 -6.45 -4.16 -7.55
C ILE A 151 -6.57 -4.92 -6.23
N ALA A 152 -7.56 -5.81 -6.11
CA ALA A 152 -7.81 -6.57 -4.90
C ALA A 152 -6.64 -7.51 -4.55
N GLU A 153 -6.13 -8.25 -5.53
CA GLU A 153 -4.99 -9.17 -5.36
C GLU A 153 -3.68 -8.41 -5.10
N ASN A 154 -3.54 -7.20 -5.66
CA ASN A 154 -2.38 -6.37 -5.39
C ASN A 154 -2.29 -6.00 -3.91
N VAL A 155 -3.40 -5.56 -3.30
CA VAL A 155 -3.45 -5.21 -1.87
C VAL A 155 -3.02 -6.39 -1.00
N LEU A 156 -3.55 -7.59 -1.27
CA LEU A 156 -3.19 -8.81 -0.53
C LEU A 156 -1.71 -9.18 -0.73
N THR A 157 -1.20 -9.06 -1.95
CA THR A 157 0.22 -9.28 -2.24
C THR A 157 1.11 -8.31 -1.46
N GLN A 158 0.70 -7.05 -1.30
CA GLN A 158 1.47 -6.07 -0.53
C GLN A 158 1.49 -6.38 0.97
N ILE A 159 0.44 -7.00 1.51
CA ILE A 159 0.45 -7.51 2.89
C ILE A 159 1.49 -8.62 3.04
N GLU A 160 1.59 -9.53 2.08
CA GLU A 160 2.63 -10.58 2.11
C GLU A 160 4.04 -9.97 2.03
N ASN A 161 4.22 -8.94 1.21
CA ASN A 161 5.49 -8.21 1.16
C ASN A 161 5.80 -7.53 2.51
N LEU A 162 4.82 -6.88 3.15
CA LEU A 162 4.99 -6.29 4.49
C LEU A 162 5.44 -7.32 5.52
N ARG A 163 4.89 -8.54 5.48
CA ARG A 163 5.26 -9.61 6.42
C ARG A 163 6.72 -10.05 6.32
N THR A 164 7.41 -9.70 5.24
CA THR A 164 8.85 -9.97 5.09
C THR A 164 9.75 -8.99 5.87
N TYR A 165 9.22 -7.86 6.35
CA TYR A 165 9.98 -6.87 7.11
C TYR A 165 10.20 -7.35 8.55
N PRO A 166 11.43 -7.28 9.10
CA PRO A 166 11.72 -7.75 10.45
C PRO A 166 10.84 -7.15 11.55
N ALA A 167 10.66 -5.82 11.56
CA ALA A 167 9.82 -5.11 12.53
C ALA A 167 8.35 -5.55 12.46
N VAL A 168 7.80 -5.66 11.25
CA VAL A 168 6.43 -6.13 11.01
C VAL A 168 6.27 -7.56 11.49
N HIS A 169 7.18 -8.46 11.09
CA HIS A 169 7.16 -9.87 11.48
C HIS A 169 7.19 -10.04 13.00
N ALA A 170 8.09 -9.32 13.68
CA ALA A 170 8.25 -9.40 15.11
C ALA A 170 7.00 -8.90 15.87
N LYS A 171 6.41 -7.77 15.47
CA LYS A 171 5.20 -7.23 16.11
C LYS A 171 3.96 -8.08 15.83
N LEU A 172 3.81 -8.63 14.62
CA LEU A 172 2.74 -9.59 14.30
C LEU A 172 2.84 -10.85 15.18
N PHE A 173 4.04 -11.41 15.33
CA PHE A 173 4.27 -12.59 16.16
C PHE A 173 3.88 -12.35 17.63
N ARG A 174 4.07 -11.13 18.14
CA ARG A 174 3.67 -10.74 19.51
C ARG A 174 2.21 -10.31 19.64
N GLY A 175 1.44 -10.23 18.55
CA GLY A 175 0.08 -9.72 18.55
C GLY A 175 -0.04 -8.21 18.81
N GLU A 176 1.05 -7.46 18.59
CA GLU A 176 1.13 -6.01 18.83
C GLU A 176 0.79 -5.17 17.59
N LEU A 177 0.59 -5.82 16.44
CA LEU A 177 0.34 -5.17 15.16
C LEU A 177 -0.85 -5.84 14.46
N LYS A 178 -1.77 -5.02 13.93
CA LYS A 178 -2.84 -5.46 13.02
C LYS A 178 -2.61 -4.88 11.63
N ILE A 179 -2.87 -5.66 10.58
CA ILE A 179 -2.78 -5.22 9.19
C ILE A 179 -4.13 -5.38 8.51
N TYR A 180 -4.61 -4.34 7.86
CA TYR A 180 -5.90 -4.27 7.19
C TYR A 180 -5.70 -4.06 5.68
N ALA A 181 -6.48 -4.78 4.86
CA ALA A 181 -6.54 -4.62 3.42
C ALA A 181 -7.83 -3.89 3.04
N TRP A 182 -7.70 -2.68 2.49
CA TRP A 182 -8.83 -1.85 2.06
C TRP A 182 -8.81 -1.60 0.56
N ILE A 183 -9.98 -1.40 -0.01
CA ILE A 183 -10.19 -0.89 -1.36
C ILE A 183 -11.17 0.27 -1.28
N PHE A 184 -10.74 1.46 -1.69
CA PHE A 184 -11.63 2.60 -1.86
C PHE A 184 -12.21 2.64 -3.27
N ASP A 185 -13.52 2.63 -3.38
CA ASP A 185 -14.20 2.83 -4.64
C ASP A 185 -14.50 4.32 -4.85
N ILE A 186 -13.81 4.91 -5.81
CA ILE A 186 -13.92 6.33 -6.16
C ILE A 186 -15.31 6.67 -6.71
N ASP A 187 -15.96 5.73 -7.41
CA ASP A 187 -17.26 5.99 -8.02
C ASP A 187 -18.35 6.11 -6.96
N THR A 188 -18.25 5.31 -5.90
CA THR A 188 -19.26 5.22 -4.84
C THR A 188 -18.90 6.01 -3.58
N GLY A 189 -17.62 6.27 -3.36
CA GLY A 189 -17.11 6.81 -2.09
C GLY A 189 -17.04 5.77 -0.97
N GLU A 190 -17.34 4.50 -1.26
CA GLU A 190 -17.31 3.42 -0.27
C GLU A 190 -15.92 2.82 -0.11
N VAL A 191 -15.63 2.32 1.09
CA VAL A 191 -14.46 1.48 1.36
C VAL A 191 -14.94 0.06 1.58
N LYS A 192 -14.21 -0.93 1.05
CA LYS A 192 -14.37 -2.34 1.39
C LYS A 192 -13.09 -2.85 2.04
N ALA A 193 -13.22 -3.70 3.05
CA ALA A 193 -12.12 -4.30 3.79
C ALA A 193 -12.13 -5.83 3.63
N TYR A 194 -10.95 -6.42 3.52
CA TYR A 194 -10.81 -7.86 3.33
C TYR A 194 -11.06 -8.64 4.63
N ASP A 195 -11.95 -9.62 4.56
CA ASP A 195 -12.16 -10.62 5.59
C ASP A 195 -11.34 -11.88 5.30
N PRO A 196 -10.36 -12.24 6.14
CA PRO A 196 -9.61 -13.48 5.97
C PRO A 196 -10.44 -14.74 6.21
N GLU A 197 -11.55 -14.69 6.97
CA GLU A 197 -12.39 -15.86 7.24
C GLU A 197 -13.31 -16.17 6.05
N GLN A 198 -14.02 -15.16 5.55
CA GLN A 198 -14.91 -15.30 4.41
C GLN A 198 -14.19 -15.19 3.06
N HIS A 199 -12.89 -14.84 3.06
CA HIS A 199 -12.11 -14.56 1.86
C HIS A 199 -12.86 -13.63 0.91
N ALA A 200 -13.31 -12.48 1.40
CA ALA A 200 -14.11 -11.54 0.63
C ALA A 200 -13.86 -10.11 1.11
N TYR A 201 -14.04 -9.15 0.20
CA TYR A 201 -14.09 -7.73 0.60
C TYR A 201 -15.52 -7.37 1.01
N LEU A 202 -15.67 -6.95 2.27
CA LEU A 202 -16.93 -6.60 2.93
C LEU A 202 -16.90 -5.15 3.41
N PRO A 203 -18.03 -4.55 3.82
CA PRO A 203 -18.01 -3.27 4.52
C PRO A 203 -17.08 -3.31 5.76
N PRO A 204 -16.28 -2.27 6.03
CA PRO A 204 -15.27 -2.29 7.10
C PRO A 204 -15.80 -2.64 8.49
N HIS A 205 -17.02 -2.21 8.83
CA HIS A 205 -17.62 -2.55 10.13
C HIS A 205 -17.91 -4.05 10.27
N ALA A 206 -18.14 -4.78 9.18
CA ALA A 206 -18.47 -6.20 9.19
C ALA A 206 -17.25 -7.09 9.44
N VAL A 207 -16.04 -6.55 9.32
CA VAL A 207 -14.76 -7.25 9.58
C VAL A 207 -14.14 -6.90 10.92
N LEU A 208 -14.77 -6.03 11.70
CA LEU A 208 -14.34 -5.75 13.06
C LEU A 208 -14.69 -6.93 13.98
N PRO A 209 -13.87 -7.18 15.03
CA PRO A 209 -14.21 -8.12 16.09
C PRO A 209 -15.60 -7.83 16.67
N PRO A 210 -16.36 -8.83 17.13
CA PRO A 210 -17.72 -8.64 17.64
C PRO A 210 -17.83 -7.57 18.73
N GLU A 211 -16.81 -7.43 19.57
CA GLU A 211 -16.73 -6.42 20.64
C GLU A 211 -16.54 -4.97 20.14
N GLU A 212 -16.09 -4.79 18.89
CA GLU A 212 -15.87 -3.49 18.24
C GLU A 212 -16.98 -3.15 17.22
N GLN A 213 -17.98 -4.03 17.06
CA GLN A 213 -19.10 -3.79 16.15
C GLN A 213 -20.13 -2.85 16.78
N ASP A 214 -20.40 -1.72 16.11
CA ASP A 214 -21.46 -0.79 16.48
C ASP A 214 -22.66 -0.92 15.51
N PRO A 215 -23.89 -1.17 16.02
CA PRO A 215 -25.09 -1.20 15.20
C PRO A 215 -25.34 0.08 14.37
N GLU A 216 -24.84 1.23 14.82
CA GLU A 216 -24.96 2.51 14.09
C GLU A 216 -24.21 2.47 12.75
N PHE A 217 -23.08 1.72 12.67
CA PHE A 217 -22.29 1.58 11.45
C PHE A 217 -22.94 0.68 10.38
N ALA A 218 -23.98 -0.08 10.75
CA ALA A 218 -24.74 -0.93 9.82
C ALA A 218 -25.90 -0.18 9.13
N THR A 219 -26.13 1.09 9.47
CA THR A 219 -27.18 1.91 8.84
C THR A 219 -26.78 2.32 7.42
N GLU A 220 -27.69 2.18 6.45
CA GLU A 220 -27.47 2.63 5.06
C GLU A 220 -27.22 4.14 5.02
N PHE A 221 -26.29 4.60 4.17
CA PHE A 221 -25.88 6.01 4.06
C PHE A 221 -27.05 6.94 3.67
N PRO A 222 -27.66 7.69 4.61
CA PRO A 222 -28.87 8.46 4.32
C PRO A 222 -28.55 9.68 3.45
N GLY A 223 -29.17 9.78 2.27
CA GLY A 223 -29.13 10.99 1.43
C GLY A 223 -27.95 11.08 0.45
N CYS A 224 -27.13 10.05 0.31
CA CYS A 224 -26.07 9.97 -0.71
C CYS A 224 -26.47 9.04 -1.86
N SER A 225 -27.59 9.30 -2.52
CA SER A 225 -27.89 8.67 -3.81
C SER A 225 -27.07 9.37 -4.89
N LEU A 226 -26.00 8.72 -5.35
CA LEU A 226 -25.19 9.25 -6.44
C LEU A 226 -26.10 9.51 -7.65
N PRO A 227 -26.01 10.69 -8.29
CA PRO A 227 -26.70 10.89 -9.55
C PRO A 227 -26.16 9.83 -10.53
N ASN A 228 -27.06 9.08 -11.18
CA ASN A 228 -26.73 8.10 -12.21
C ASN A 228 -25.66 8.69 -13.13
N VAL A 229 -24.40 8.29 -12.96
CA VAL A 229 -23.34 8.67 -13.87
C VAL A 229 -23.61 7.84 -15.13
N PRO A 230 -24.00 8.46 -16.26
CA PRO A 230 -24.22 7.68 -17.47
C PRO A 230 -22.93 6.93 -17.78
N THR A 231 -23.05 5.61 -17.95
CA THR A 231 -21.96 4.74 -18.37
C THR A 231 -21.30 5.41 -19.58
N PRO A 232 -19.98 5.67 -19.58
CA PRO A 232 -19.36 6.34 -20.71
C PRO A 232 -19.60 5.47 -21.94
N THR A 233 -20.41 6.00 -22.86
CA THR A 233 -20.56 5.42 -24.19
C THR A 233 -19.15 5.30 -24.76
N THR A 234 -18.82 4.09 -25.20
CA THR A 234 -17.54 3.70 -25.79
C THR A 234 -17.17 4.63 -26.94
N SER A 235 -16.48 5.75 -26.64
CA SER A 235 -15.83 6.64 -27.58
C SER A 235 -15.02 7.70 -26.82
N ARG A 236 -13.91 7.28 -26.20
CA ARG A 236 -12.68 8.09 -25.96
C ARG A 236 -11.59 7.30 -25.23
N THR A 237 -11.30 6.08 -25.68
CA THR A 237 -9.95 5.53 -25.54
C THR A 237 -9.07 6.21 -26.58
N ASN A 238 -8.41 7.31 -26.22
CA ASN A 238 -7.14 7.82 -26.81
C ASN A 238 -6.80 9.23 -26.28
N GLY A 239 -6.86 9.43 -24.96
CA GLY A 239 -6.45 10.70 -24.33
C GLY A 239 -5.04 10.71 -23.75
N PHE A 240 -4.60 9.60 -23.15
CA PHE A 240 -3.31 9.56 -22.43
C PHE A 240 -2.09 9.23 -23.32
N ILE A 241 -2.30 8.66 -24.51
CA ILE A 241 -1.20 8.29 -25.43
C ILE A 241 -1.03 9.33 -26.56
N LYS A 242 -2.06 10.13 -26.88
CA LYS A 242 -2.02 11.07 -28.02
C LYS A 242 -1.29 12.39 -27.76
N GLU A 243 -0.98 12.72 -26.50
CA GLU A 243 -0.27 13.97 -26.16
C GLU A 243 1.27 13.86 -26.25
N LEU A 244 1.79 12.66 -26.59
CA LEU A 244 3.22 12.42 -26.82
C LEU A 244 3.67 12.66 -28.27
N ASP A 245 2.75 12.71 -29.24
CA ASP A 245 3.06 12.80 -30.68
C ASP A 245 3.13 14.23 -31.24
N SER A 246 2.84 15.26 -30.43
CA SER A 246 2.73 16.65 -30.92
C SER A 246 3.85 17.59 -30.46
N ARG A 247 4.93 17.07 -29.87
CA ARG A 247 6.09 17.91 -29.50
C ARG A 247 7.15 17.89 -30.62
N PRO A 248 7.58 19.05 -31.15
CA PRO A 248 8.66 19.08 -32.12
C PRO A 248 9.96 18.59 -31.48
N SER A 249 10.69 17.73 -32.20
CA SER A 249 12.00 17.22 -31.81
C SER A 249 12.98 18.37 -31.60
N ILE A 250 13.44 18.59 -30.37
CA ILE A 250 14.57 19.47 -30.11
C ILE A 250 15.83 18.62 -30.23
N ALA A 251 16.64 18.95 -31.23
CA ALA A 251 17.91 18.30 -31.53
C ALA A 251 18.86 18.35 -30.33
N ALA A 252 19.47 17.20 -30.03
CA ALA A 252 20.50 17.04 -29.02
C ALA A 252 21.78 17.78 -29.42
N SER A 253 22.26 18.69 -28.58
CA SER A 253 23.68 19.04 -28.49
C SER A 253 23.97 19.75 -27.17
N THR A 254 24.47 19.00 -26.18
CA THR A 254 25.54 19.43 -25.25
C THR A 254 25.87 18.28 -24.29
N PRO A 255 27.16 18.04 -23.96
CA PRO A 255 27.56 16.91 -23.13
C PRO A 255 27.39 17.19 -21.63
N VAL A 256 26.91 16.20 -20.89
CA VAL A 256 26.81 16.19 -19.42
C VAL A 256 28.18 15.79 -18.83
N PRO A 257 28.75 16.52 -17.86
CA PRO A 257 30.03 16.16 -17.26
C PRO A 257 29.88 15.01 -16.24
N ALA A 258 30.80 14.05 -16.33
CA ALA A 258 30.92 12.93 -15.41
C ALA A 258 31.36 13.38 -14.01
N TYR A 259 30.61 13.00 -12.99
CA TYR A 259 31.07 13.01 -11.60
C TYR A 259 31.30 11.58 -11.13
N ALA A 260 32.58 11.24 -10.95
CA ALA A 260 33.03 10.07 -10.24
C ALA A 260 33.59 10.53 -8.87
N SER A 261 33.08 9.94 -7.79
CA SER A 261 33.70 9.95 -6.46
C SER A 261 33.39 8.58 -5.84
N ALA A 262 34.31 7.61 -5.92
CA ALA A 262 35.44 7.42 -5.01
C ALA A 262 34.97 7.16 -3.56
N TRP A 263 34.57 5.92 -3.30
CA TRP A 263 34.62 5.30 -1.98
C TRP A 263 35.57 4.09 -2.07
N GLN A 264 36.84 4.33 -1.74
CA GLN A 264 37.81 3.28 -1.43
C GLN A 264 37.93 3.22 0.09
N ALA A 265 37.39 2.16 0.70
CA ALA A 265 37.70 1.81 2.07
C ALA A 265 38.93 0.87 2.06
N ASP A 266 39.99 1.34 2.68
CA ASP A 266 41.29 0.71 2.82
C ASP A 266 41.19 -0.55 3.69
N SER A 267 41.82 -1.64 3.25
CA SER A 267 41.90 -2.91 3.98
C SER A 267 43.37 -3.23 4.25
N ARG A 268 43.84 -2.81 5.43
CA ARG A 268 45.07 -3.28 6.10
C ARG A 268 44.75 -3.27 7.60
N GLY A 269 44.68 -4.39 8.29
CA GLY A 269 45.80 -5.28 8.54
C GLY A 269 46.41 -4.88 9.90
N ASN A 270 45.93 -5.48 10.99
CA ASN A 270 46.71 -5.54 12.22
C ASN A 270 46.51 -6.90 12.91
N THR A 271 47.56 -7.71 12.81
CA THR A 271 47.84 -8.94 13.54
C THR A 271 48.58 -8.58 14.82
N ASP A 272 48.19 -9.14 15.97
CA ASP A 272 49.07 -9.87 16.91
C ASP A 272 48.47 -10.00 18.33
N ARG A 273 48.05 -11.24 18.65
CA ARG A 273 48.47 -12.15 19.76
C ARG A 273 48.40 -11.69 21.26
N PRO A 274 48.46 -12.63 22.25
CA PRO A 274 48.08 -14.05 22.27
C PRO A 274 47.41 -14.58 23.58
N ASP A 275 46.93 -15.83 23.48
CA ASP A 275 46.90 -16.97 24.43
C ASP A 275 46.26 -16.94 25.83
N GLY A 276 45.35 -17.91 26.04
CA GLY A 276 45.59 -18.97 27.03
C GLY A 276 44.69 -19.02 28.27
N ARG A 277 43.63 -19.84 28.24
CA ARG A 277 43.58 -21.13 28.96
C ARG A 277 42.20 -21.81 28.97
N ASP A 278 42.28 -23.12 28.80
CA ASP A 278 41.24 -24.16 28.89
C ASP A 278 40.47 -24.18 30.22
N THR A 279 39.25 -24.73 30.23
CA THR A 279 38.99 -26.10 30.76
C THR A 279 37.53 -26.55 30.54
N HIS A 280 37.42 -27.79 30.04
CA HIS A 280 36.42 -28.86 30.21
C HIS A 280 34.99 -28.63 30.72
N GLY A 281 34.06 -29.34 30.06
CA GLY A 281 32.81 -29.84 30.65
C GLY A 281 31.86 -30.44 29.63
N GLN A 282 32.04 -31.72 29.28
CA GLN A 282 31.00 -32.55 28.66
C GLN A 282 29.86 -32.78 29.66
N ASP A 283 28.60 -32.69 29.24
CA ASP A 283 27.64 -33.77 29.52
C ASP A 283 26.43 -33.73 28.58
N ASP A 284 25.98 -34.92 28.21
CA ASP A 284 24.94 -35.24 27.23
C ASP A 284 23.53 -35.15 27.85
N GLY A 285 22.59 -34.54 27.11
CA GLY A 285 21.19 -34.45 27.54
C GLY A 285 20.24 -34.45 26.35
N LYS A 286 19.89 -35.64 25.86
CA LYS A 286 18.87 -35.88 24.84
C LYS A 286 17.51 -35.31 25.30
N GLY A 287 17.02 -34.31 24.58
CA GLY A 287 15.65 -33.80 24.69
C GLY A 287 15.02 -33.69 23.30
N SER A 288 14.30 -34.72 22.88
CA SER A 288 13.49 -34.72 21.66
C SER A 288 12.30 -33.78 21.82
N TYR A 289 12.36 -32.59 21.21
CA TYR A 289 11.19 -31.73 21.04
C TYR A 289 10.59 -31.95 19.65
N SER A 290 9.37 -32.48 19.66
CA SER A 290 8.47 -32.62 18.53
C SER A 290 8.16 -31.23 17.95
N LEU A 291 8.60 -30.99 16.72
CA LEU A 291 8.21 -29.83 15.92
C LEU A 291 6.72 -30.01 15.53
N HIS A 292 5.83 -29.29 16.22
CA HIS A 292 4.50 -29.04 15.68
C HIS A 292 4.65 -28.16 14.45
N SER A 293 4.41 -28.74 13.28
CA SER A 293 4.28 -28.02 12.03
C SER A 293 3.04 -27.12 12.11
N SER A 294 3.22 -25.83 12.37
CA SER A 294 2.19 -24.85 12.08
C SER A 294 1.99 -24.85 10.56
N GLN A 295 0.90 -25.47 10.11
CA GLN A 295 0.48 -25.43 8.72
C GLN A 295 0.37 -23.97 8.29
N ARG A 296 1.22 -23.56 7.35
CA ARG A 296 1.01 -22.32 6.61
C ARG A 296 -0.25 -22.52 5.79
N HIS A 297 -1.33 -21.83 6.13
CA HIS A 297 -2.49 -21.76 5.26
C HIS A 297 -2.14 -20.88 4.05
N PRO A 298 -2.13 -21.42 2.81
CA PRO A 298 -2.17 -20.57 1.64
C PRO A 298 -3.53 -19.87 1.61
N MET A 299 -3.56 -18.54 1.41
CA MET A 299 -4.82 -17.82 1.25
C MET A 299 -5.64 -18.45 0.12
N SER A 300 -6.90 -18.75 0.41
CA SER A 300 -7.79 -19.38 -0.55
C SER A 300 -8.31 -18.34 -1.55
N ARG A 301 -8.53 -18.80 -2.78
CA ARG A 301 -8.87 -18.01 -3.96
C ARG A 301 -10.19 -17.28 -3.77
N LEU A 302 -10.30 -16.04 -4.26
CA LEU A 302 -11.61 -15.41 -4.48
C LEU A 302 -12.35 -16.19 -5.58
N SER A 303 -13.43 -16.88 -5.20
CA SER A 303 -14.36 -17.54 -6.12
C SER A 303 -15.10 -16.52 -6.98
N SER A 304 -15.61 -16.94 -8.14
CA SER A 304 -16.43 -16.09 -9.01
C SER A 304 -17.65 -15.48 -8.29
N ALA A 305 -18.24 -16.19 -7.32
CA ALA A 305 -19.33 -15.68 -6.50
C ALA A 305 -18.86 -14.60 -5.50
N GLN A 306 -17.65 -14.74 -4.93
CA GLN A 306 -17.05 -13.69 -4.09
C GLN A 306 -16.73 -12.45 -4.94
N LEU A 307 -16.25 -12.61 -6.18
CA LEU A 307 -16.01 -11.51 -7.11
C LEU A 307 -17.29 -10.78 -7.53
N ASP A 308 -18.37 -11.52 -7.83
CA ASP A 308 -19.67 -10.90 -8.12
C ASP A 308 -20.18 -10.09 -6.92
N ARG A 309 -19.93 -10.54 -5.68
CA ARG A 309 -20.29 -9.81 -4.45
C ARG A 309 -19.43 -8.55 -4.23
N ILE A 310 -18.19 -8.55 -4.71
CA ILE A 310 -17.27 -7.40 -4.62
C ILE A 310 -17.66 -6.31 -5.64
N TYR A 311 -18.20 -6.65 -6.80
CA TYR A 311 -18.41 -5.67 -7.89
C TYR A 311 -19.85 -5.41 -8.31
N ARG A 312 -20.81 -6.28 -7.96
CA ARG A 312 -22.24 -5.98 -8.05
C ARG A 312 -22.69 -5.63 -6.64
N GLY A 313 -22.81 -4.34 -6.34
CA GLY A 313 -23.39 -3.87 -5.08
C GLY A 313 -24.65 -4.65 -4.74
N SER A 314 -24.88 -4.91 -3.46
CA SER A 314 -26.06 -5.59 -2.93
C SER A 314 -27.34 -4.84 -3.29
N GLY A 315 -27.85 -5.10 -4.49
CA GLY A 315 -28.97 -4.38 -5.08
C GLY A 315 -29.51 -5.15 -6.29
N SER A 316 -30.10 -6.33 -6.06
CA SER A 316 -31.16 -6.93 -6.88
C SER A 316 -31.50 -8.34 -6.37
N GLN A 317 -32.44 -8.40 -5.42
CA GLN A 317 -33.49 -9.41 -5.41
C GLN A 317 -34.83 -8.69 -5.33
#